data_AF-A0A227ITV8-F1
#
_entry.id   AF-A0A227ITV8-F1
#
_cell.length_a   1.000
_cell.length_b   1.000
_cell.length_c   1.000
_cell.angle_alpha   90.00
_cell.angle_beta   90.00
_cell.angle_gamma   90.00
#
_symmetry.space_group_name_H-M   'P 1'
#
loop_
_entity.id
_entity.type
_entity.pdbx_description
1 polymer ?
#
loop_
_entity_poly.entity_id
_entity_poly.type
_entity_poly.pdbx_seq_one_letter_code
_entity_poly.pdbx_strand_id
1 'polypeptide(L)'
;LNSTDAMAMVEHGSEVTLNVTTPVGTKFITTSTFVGCHSNNTALIEVPNISDEDLKFYFQEGFWINVKAYSHRGEGAVIPFR
;
A
#
# COMPACT_ATOMS: atom_id res chain seq x y z
N LEU A 1 18.72 1.73 -4.06
CA LEU A 1 17.92 0.65 -3.46
C LEU A 1 16.97 0.12 -4.52
N ASN A 2 17.05 -1.17 -4.83
CA ASN A 2 16.06 -1.81 -5.69
C ASN A 2 14.77 -2.07 -4.86
N SER A 3 13.63 -2.28 -5.51
CA SER A 3 12.35 -2.50 -4.84
C SER A 3 12.36 -3.73 -3.92
N THR A 4 13.13 -4.76 -4.27
CA THR A 4 13.26 -6.02 -3.54
C THR A 4 13.89 -5.83 -2.15
N ASP A 5 14.97 -5.04 -2.06
CA ASP A 5 15.67 -4.74 -0.81
C ASP A 5 14.79 -3.91 0.13
N ALA A 6 13.93 -3.06 -0.46
CA ALA A 6 13.02 -2.21 0.29
C ALA A 6 11.87 -3.05 0.88
N MET A 7 11.22 -3.91 0.07
CA MET A 7 10.12 -4.76 0.52
C MET A 7 10.53 -5.75 1.61
N ALA A 8 11.78 -6.25 1.59
CA ALA A 8 12.32 -7.09 2.64
C ALA A 8 12.42 -6.39 4.02
N MET A 9 12.30 -5.07 4.06
CA MET A 9 12.29 -4.29 5.31
C MET A 9 10.90 -4.05 5.89
N VAL A 10 9.83 -4.44 5.19
CA VAL A 10 8.46 -4.35 5.70
C VAL A 10 8.12 -5.64 6.43
N GLU A 11 7.70 -5.51 7.68
CA GLU A 11 7.26 -6.64 8.48
C GLU A 11 5.86 -7.08 8.05
N HIS A 12 5.63 -8.38 7.94
CA HIS A 12 4.28 -8.90 7.72
C HIS A 12 3.37 -8.47 8.88
N GLY A 13 2.11 -8.15 8.60
CA GLY A 13 1.19 -7.66 9.62
C GLY A 13 1.41 -6.20 10.04
N SER A 14 2.37 -5.48 9.45
CA SER A 14 2.55 -4.06 9.72
C SER A 14 1.43 -3.22 9.09
N GLU A 15 1.12 -2.09 9.73
CA GLU A 15 0.18 -1.12 9.19
C GLU A 15 0.84 -0.33 8.04
N VAL A 16 0.11 -0.18 6.94
CA VAL A 16 0.50 0.61 5.78
C VAL A 16 -0.55 1.66 5.47
N THR A 17 -0.10 2.84 5.03
CA THR A 17 -0.97 3.89 4.52
C THR A 17 -1.11 3.77 3.01
N LEU A 18 -2.34 3.75 2.52
CA LEU A 18 -2.70 3.72 1.11
C LEU A 18 -3.18 5.11 0.70
N ASN A 19 -2.51 5.72 -0.28
CA ASN A 19 -2.91 7.00 -0.86
C ASN A 19 -3.27 6.82 -2.33
N VAL A 20 -4.57 6.76 -2.59
CA VAL A 20 -5.16 6.57 -3.90
C VAL A 20 -5.35 7.94 -4.56
N THR A 21 -4.96 8.07 -5.82
CA THR A 21 -5.35 9.21 -6.66
C THR A 21 -6.15 8.70 -7.86
N THR A 22 -7.43 9.03 -7.89
CA THR A 22 -8.33 8.67 -8.99
C THR A 22 -7.96 9.44 -10.28
N PRO A 23 -8.35 8.96 -11.48
CA PRO A 23 -8.09 9.65 -12.75
C PRO A 23 -8.67 11.06 -12.83
N VAL A 24 -9.75 11.33 -12.08
CA VAL A 24 -10.38 12.66 -11.98
C VAL A 24 -9.70 13.58 -10.95
N GLY A 25 -8.61 13.14 -10.32
CA GLY A 25 -7.80 13.92 -9.39
C GLY A 25 -8.24 13.85 -7.92
N THR A 26 -9.33 13.15 -7.62
CA THR A 26 -9.77 12.93 -6.22
C THR A 26 -8.76 12.06 -5.49
N LYS A 27 -8.37 12.49 -4.29
CA LYS A 27 -7.43 11.78 -3.42
C LYS A 27 -8.17 11.11 -2.28
N PHE A 28 -7.76 9.90 -1.94
CA PHE A 28 -8.29 9.13 -0.82
C PHE A 28 -7.15 8.50 -0.04
N ILE A 29 -7.17 8.64 1.28
CA ILE A 29 -6.15 8.10 2.18
C ILE A 29 -6.83 7.18 3.17
N THR A 30 -6.31 5.97 3.31
CA THR A 30 -6.75 4.99 4.30
C THR A 30 -5.57 4.16 4.80
N THR A 31 -5.75 3.39 5.86
CA THR A 31 -4.77 2.42 6.35
C THR A 31 -5.25 0.99 6.14
N SER A 32 -4.29 0.07 6.02
CA SER A 32 -4.56 -1.36 5.96
C SER A 32 -3.36 -2.17 6.46
N THR A 33 -3.50 -3.48 6.51
CA THR A 33 -2.44 -4.40 6.93
C THR A 33 -1.67 -4.92 5.73
N PHE A 34 -0.34 -4.85 5.78
CA PHE A 34 0.50 -5.52 4.80
C PHE A 34 0.60 -7.01 5.09
N VAL A 35 0.20 -7.85 4.12
CA VAL A 35 0.24 -9.31 4.26
C VAL A 35 1.61 -9.86 3.88
N GLY A 36 2.18 -9.36 2.77
CA GLY A 36 3.48 -9.82 2.29
C GLY A 36 3.68 -9.57 0.80
N CYS A 37 4.61 -10.30 0.20
CA CYS A 37 4.87 -10.26 -1.24
C CYS A 37 4.72 -11.65 -1.83
N HIS A 38 4.05 -11.75 -2.97
CA HIS A 38 4.12 -12.94 -3.80
C HIS A 38 5.18 -12.71 -4.86
N SER A 39 6.28 -13.48 -4.80
CA SER A 39 7.49 -13.27 -5.60
C SER A 39 8.06 -11.85 -5.45
N ASN A 40 8.76 -11.32 -6.46
CA ASN A 40 9.36 -9.98 -6.45
C ASN A 40 8.49 -8.90 -7.11
N ASN A 41 7.26 -9.25 -7.53
CA ASN A 41 6.46 -8.43 -8.43
C ASN A 41 5.11 -8.00 -7.87
N THR A 42 4.66 -8.55 -6.74
CA THR A 42 3.31 -8.29 -6.23
C THR A 42 3.31 -8.16 -4.72
N ALA A 43 2.78 -7.05 -4.22
CA ALA A 43 2.47 -6.85 -2.81
C ALA A 43 1.03 -7.31 -2.53
N LEU A 44 0.84 -7.96 -1.38
CA LEU A 44 -0.47 -8.32 -0.85
C LEU A 44 -0.76 -7.44 0.36
N ILE A 45 -1.90 -6.76 0.33
CA ILE A 45 -2.39 -5.88 1.39
C ILE A 45 -3.84 -6.28 1.63
N GLU A 46 -4.26 -6.30 2.89
CA GLU A 46 -5.65 -6.56 3.23
C GLU A 46 -6.56 -5.48 2.65
N VAL A 47 -7.82 -5.82 2.40
CA VAL A 47 -8.82 -4.83 2.00
C VAL A 47 -9.02 -3.87 3.18
N PRO A 48 -8.85 -2.54 2.99
CA PRO A 48 -9.00 -1.58 4.07
C PRO A 48 -10.44 -1.61 4.60
N ASN A 49 -10.61 -1.37 5.91
CA ASN A 49 -11.92 -1.31 6.54
C ASN A 49 -12.62 0.03 6.21
N ILE A 50 -13.19 0.10 5.02
CA ILE A 50 -13.91 1.27 4.47
C ILE A 50 -15.29 0.84 3.97
N SER A 51 -16.14 1.81 3.61
CA SER A 51 -17.46 1.49 3.05
C SER A 51 -17.35 0.77 1.70
N ASP A 52 -18.33 -0.08 1.37
CA ASP A 52 -18.39 -0.74 0.06
C ASP A 52 -18.46 0.26 -1.10
N GLU A 53 -19.04 1.44 -0.87
CA GLU A 53 -19.11 2.53 -1.85
C GLU A 53 -17.73 3.13 -2.10
N ASP A 54 -16.98 3.45 -1.04
CA ASP A 54 -15.61 3.96 -1.14
C ASP A 54 -14.68 2.92 -1.76
N LEU A 55 -14.83 1.65 -1.40
CA LEU A 55 -14.05 0.55 -1.96
C LEU A 55 -14.26 0.49 -3.49
N LYS A 56 -15.51 0.49 -3.94
CA LYS A 56 -15.83 0.45 -5.38
C LYS A 56 -15.39 1.69 -6.14
N PHE A 57 -15.35 2.85 -5.49
CA PHE A 57 -14.98 4.11 -6.13
C PHE A 57 -13.47 4.34 -6.19
N TYR A 58 -12.74 4.04 -5.10
CA TYR A 58 -11.31 4.33 -4.98
C TYR A 58 -10.40 3.13 -5.29
N PHE A 59 -10.85 1.89 -5.09
CA PHE A 59 -10.01 0.70 -5.26
C PHE A 59 -10.39 -0.08 -6.52
N GLN A 60 -10.30 0.59 -7.68
CA GLN A 60 -10.48 -0.04 -8.98
C GLN A 60 -9.15 -0.48 -9.58
N GLU A 61 -9.18 -1.60 -10.30
CA GLU A 61 -8.02 -2.06 -11.05
C GLU A 61 -7.53 -0.97 -12.02
N GLY A 62 -6.21 -0.75 -12.06
CA GLY A 62 -5.58 0.29 -12.87
C GLY A 62 -5.46 1.66 -12.20
N PHE A 63 -6.04 1.87 -11.01
CA PHE A 63 -5.80 3.10 -10.24
C PHE A 63 -4.41 3.08 -9.61
N TRP A 64 -3.76 4.24 -9.61
CA TRP A 64 -2.46 4.40 -8.97
C TRP A 64 -2.63 4.59 -7.46
N ILE A 65 -1.97 3.72 -6.70
CA ILE A 65 -1.97 3.75 -5.23
C ILE A 65 -0.54 3.94 -4.76
N ASN A 66 -0.30 5.01 -4.01
CA ASN A 66 0.97 5.21 -3.31
C ASN A 66 0.88 4.57 -1.94
N VAL A 67 1.68 3.54 -1.70
CA VAL A 67 1.74 2.85 -0.42
C VAL A 67 2.90 3.40 0.41
N LYS A 68 2.63 3.68 1.69
CA LYS A 68 3.67 4.01 2.68
C LYS A 68 3.65 2.94 3.76
N ALA A 69 4.75 2.22 3.88
CA ALA A 69 4.97 1.30 4.99
C ALA A 69 5.84 1.97 6.06
N TYR A 70 5.73 1.49 7.29
CA TYR A 70 6.62 1.87 8.38
C TYR A 70 7.42 0.63 8.77
N SER A 71 8.75 0.70 8.64
CA SER A 71 9.63 -0.36 9.13
C SER A 71 9.97 -0.09 10.58
N HIS A 72 9.76 -1.08 11.45
CA HIS A 72 10.18 -1.01 12.86
C HIS A 72 11.71 -1.11 13.03
N ARG A 73 12.47 -1.40 11.96
CA ARG A 73 13.94 -1.30 11.96
C ARG A 73 14.37 0.11 11.55
N GLY A 74 14.62 0.99 12.52
CA GLY A 74 15.11 2.37 12.30
C GLY A 74 14.01 3.44 12.31
N GLU A 75 14.14 4.49 11.47
CA GLU A 75 13.20 5.65 11.40
C GLU A 75 11.92 5.42 10.55
N GLY A 76 11.70 4.19 10.07
CA GLY A 76 10.63 3.89 9.12
C GLY A 76 11.02 4.21 7.68
N ALA A 77 10.75 3.27 6.76
CA ALA A 77 11.09 3.41 5.35
C ALA A 77 9.80 3.52 4.51
N VAL A 78 9.61 4.65 3.84
CA VAL A 78 8.55 4.78 2.83
C VAL A 78 8.99 4.03 1.58
N ILE A 79 8.25 2.99 1.20
CA ILE A 79 8.55 2.17 0.02
C ILE A 79 7.50 2.47 -1.03
N PRO A 80 7.73 3.49 -1.88
CA PRO A 80 6.83 3.75 -2.98
C PRO A 80 7.00 2.63 -4.00
N PHE A 81 5.94 1.87 -4.23
CA PHE A 81 5.84 0.99 -5.40
C PHE A 81 4.66 1.43 -6.26
N ARG A 82 4.80 1.14 -7.56
CA ARG A 82 3.87 1.50 -8.63
C ARG A 82 3.35 0.23 -9.27
#